data_AF-A0A166W412-F1
#
_entry.id   AF-A0A166W412-F1
#
_cell.length_a   1.000
_cell.length_b   1.000
_cell.length_c   1.000
_cell.angle_alpha   90.00
_cell.angle_beta   90.00
_cell.angle_gamma   90.00
#
_symmetry.space_group_name_H-M   'P 1'
#
loop_
_entity.id
_entity.type
_entity.pdbx_description
1 polymer ?
#
loop_
_entity_poly.entity_id
_entity_poly.type
_entity_poly.pdbx_seq_one_letter_code
_entity_poly.pdbx_strand_id
1 'polypeptide(L)'
;MDESLKLLIATAIFIYASWSFLKNIQRETPLLRTVAILVLGDIGRSPRMMYHAESFAKNKYETFLIGYRGSKPSPTLLSLPHIHFLYLSEPPKIVARLPFILAAPIKIIHQICTILAALMVRVPHPPEFIMVQNPPSIPTLALVWLVGRLKGSKVIIDWHNLGYSILALKLGPDHLFVRLAKKLEATFGR
;
A
#
# COMPACT_ATOMS: atom_id res chain seq x y z
N MET A 1 27.40 -26.73 -6.62
CA MET A 1 26.39 -26.59 -5.55
C MET A 1 25.24 -27.51 -5.93
N ASP A 2 25.02 -28.55 -5.13
CA ASP A 2 24.12 -29.66 -5.43
C ASP A 2 22.67 -29.18 -5.60
N GLU A 3 21.94 -29.70 -6.59
CA GLU A 3 20.54 -29.32 -6.86
C GLU A 3 19.66 -29.59 -5.63
N SER A 4 19.94 -30.68 -4.92
CA SER A 4 19.31 -31.02 -3.65
C SER A 4 19.55 -29.96 -2.58
N LEU A 5 20.76 -29.38 -2.50
CA LEU A 5 21.08 -28.34 -1.53
C LEU A 5 20.35 -27.02 -1.86
N LYS A 6 20.23 -26.66 -3.15
CA LYS A 6 19.44 -25.49 -3.58
C LYS A 6 17.97 -25.65 -3.20
N LEU A 7 17.40 -26.83 -3.44
CA LEU A 7 16.01 -27.14 -3.13
C LEU A 7 15.75 -27.08 -1.61
N LEU A 8 16.69 -27.60 -0.80
CA LEU A 8 16.60 -27.57 0.66
C LEU A 8 16.63 -26.13 1.20
N ILE A 9 17.54 -25.30 0.68
CA ILE A 9 17.64 -23.88 1.03
C ILE A 9 16.37 -23.12 0.62
N ALA A 10 15.89 -23.32 -0.61
CA ALA A 10 14.67 -22.67 -1.09
C ALA A 10 13.44 -23.07 -0.27
N THR A 11 13.34 -24.34 0.10
CA THR A 11 12.25 -24.86 0.94
C THR A 11 12.33 -24.29 2.35
N ALA A 12 13.52 -24.22 2.95
CA ALA A 12 13.71 -23.61 4.27
C ALA A 12 13.38 -22.11 4.27
N ILE A 13 13.78 -21.37 3.23
CA ILE A 13 13.40 -19.96 3.03
C ILE A 13 11.89 -19.83 2.88
N PHE A 14 11.24 -20.69 2.09
CA PHE A 14 9.79 -20.66 1.90
C PHE A 14 9.03 -20.97 3.20
N ILE A 15 9.46 -21.97 3.96
CA ILE A 15 8.88 -22.31 5.27
C ILE A 15 9.09 -21.17 6.25
N TYR A 16 10.30 -20.60 6.34
CA TYR A 16 10.57 -19.45 7.21
C TYR A 16 9.77 -18.21 6.82
N ALA A 17 9.69 -17.92 5.51
CA ALA A 17 8.89 -16.81 4.99
C ALA A 17 7.39 -17.03 5.26
N SER A 18 6.90 -18.24 5.06
CA SER A 18 5.50 -18.61 5.32
C SER A 18 5.18 -18.59 6.81
N TRP A 19 6.07 -19.11 7.67
CA TRP A 19 5.91 -19.08 9.11
C TRP A 19 6.02 -17.66 9.66
N SER A 20 6.98 -16.87 9.20
CA SER A 20 7.10 -15.44 9.55
C SER A 20 5.86 -14.68 9.11
N PHE A 21 5.37 -14.93 7.89
CA PHE A 21 4.12 -14.36 7.37
C PHE A 21 2.91 -14.78 8.22
N LEU A 22 2.77 -16.06 8.57
CA LEU A 22 1.68 -16.58 9.41
C LEU A 22 1.74 -16.08 10.85
N LYS A 23 2.94 -15.97 11.44
CA LYS A 23 3.17 -15.39 12.77
C LYS A 23 2.81 -13.91 12.77
N ASN A 24 3.18 -13.19 11.72
CA ASN A 24 2.83 -11.80 11.53
C ASN A 24 1.33 -11.62 11.18
N ILE A 25 0.63 -12.68 10.75
CA ILE A 25 -0.84 -12.71 10.61
C ILE A 25 -1.54 -12.94 11.96
N GLN A 26 -0.84 -13.47 12.99
CA GLN A 26 -1.43 -13.51 14.32
C GLN A 26 -1.82 -12.09 14.72
N ARG A 27 -3.08 -11.94 15.15
CA ARG A 27 -3.70 -10.67 15.48
C ARG A 27 -3.04 -10.11 16.74
N GLU A 28 -1.90 -9.45 16.56
CA GLU A 28 -1.46 -8.45 17.51
C GLU A 28 -2.54 -7.38 17.60
N THR A 29 -2.85 -6.96 18.83
CA THR A 29 -3.81 -5.88 19.05
C THR A 29 -3.26 -4.60 18.43
N PRO A 30 -4.03 -3.89 17.58
CA PRO A 30 -3.59 -2.62 17.04
C PRO A 30 -3.16 -1.63 18.12
N LEU A 31 -2.03 -0.98 17.90
CA LEU A 31 -1.54 0.04 18.83
C LEU A 31 -2.41 1.29 18.69
N LEU A 32 -3.03 1.72 19.79
CA LEU A 32 -3.88 2.91 19.79
C LEU A 32 -3.10 4.16 19.43
N ARG A 33 -3.79 5.14 18.84
CA ARG A 33 -3.18 6.40 18.37
C ARG A 33 -2.03 6.18 17.39
N THR A 34 -2.23 5.25 16.46
CA THR A 34 -1.29 5.05 15.35
C THR A 34 -2.03 4.98 14.02
N VAL A 35 -1.41 5.51 12.98
CA VAL A 35 -1.98 5.52 11.64
C VAL A 35 -0.92 5.24 10.58
N ALA A 36 -1.23 4.36 9.64
CA ALA A 36 -0.48 4.19 8.41
C ALA A 36 -1.21 4.90 7.27
N ILE A 37 -0.58 5.90 6.68
CA ILE A 37 -1.16 6.71 5.59
C ILE A 37 -0.48 6.30 4.29
N LEU A 38 -1.23 5.63 3.41
CA LEU A 38 -0.76 5.12 2.12
C LEU A 38 -1.14 6.06 0.98
N VAL A 39 -0.13 6.53 0.25
CA VAL A 39 -0.27 7.28 -1.00
C VAL A 39 0.55 6.61 -2.11
N LEU A 40 -0.11 6.23 -3.20
CA LEU A 40 0.57 5.63 -4.35
C LEU A 40 1.06 6.68 -5.35
N GLY A 41 1.85 7.61 -4.83
CA GLY A 41 2.49 8.69 -5.55
C GLY A 41 3.69 9.24 -4.78
N ASP A 42 4.33 10.25 -5.35
CA ASP A 42 5.37 11.03 -4.67
C ASP A 42 4.76 11.76 -3.46
N ILE A 43 5.26 11.47 -2.26
CA ILE A 43 4.77 12.09 -1.02
C ILE A 43 4.84 13.62 -1.09
N GLY A 44 5.95 14.18 -1.59
CA GLY A 44 6.12 15.63 -1.66
C GLY A 44 5.20 16.32 -2.67
N ARG A 45 4.55 15.54 -3.55
CA ARG A 45 3.54 16.02 -4.51
C ARG A 45 2.12 15.62 -4.13
N SER A 46 1.92 15.20 -2.89
CA SER A 46 0.61 14.77 -2.38
C SER A 46 0.13 15.65 -1.21
N PRO A 47 -0.21 16.93 -1.44
CA PRO A 47 -0.54 17.88 -0.37
C PRO A 47 -1.62 17.39 0.58
N ARG A 48 -2.72 16.81 0.07
CA ARG A 48 -3.82 16.31 0.90
C ARG A 48 -3.36 15.22 1.87
N MET A 49 -2.51 14.31 1.42
CA MET A 49 -1.99 13.22 2.27
C MET A 49 -0.95 13.74 3.26
N MET A 50 -0.16 14.74 2.87
CA MET A 50 0.71 15.46 3.81
C MET A 50 -0.10 16.19 4.89
N TYR A 51 -1.23 16.83 4.56
CA TYR A 51 -2.10 17.50 5.53
C TYR A 51 -2.75 16.51 6.51
N HIS A 52 -3.20 15.36 6.03
CA HIS A 52 -3.69 14.30 6.92
C HIS A 52 -2.60 13.83 7.87
N ALA A 53 -1.40 13.54 7.35
CA ALA A 53 -0.26 13.14 8.17
C ALA A 53 0.12 14.19 9.22
N GLU A 54 0.16 15.45 8.81
CA GLU A 54 0.42 16.58 9.70
C GLU A 54 -0.63 16.69 10.80
N SER A 55 -1.92 16.55 10.44
CA SER A 55 -3.04 16.62 11.39
C SER A 55 -2.99 15.49 12.42
N PHE A 56 -2.77 14.24 11.98
CA PHE A 56 -2.64 13.10 12.89
C PHE A 56 -1.45 13.27 13.84
N ALA A 57 -0.28 13.64 13.33
CA ALA A 57 0.91 13.85 14.13
C ALA A 57 0.75 14.99 15.15
N LYS A 58 0.11 16.11 14.78
CA LYS A 58 -0.22 17.20 15.72
C LYS A 58 -1.17 16.75 16.83
N ASN A 59 -2.03 15.76 16.55
CA ASN A 59 -2.93 15.15 17.52
C ASN A 59 -2.29 13.96 18.27
N LYS A 60 -0.95 13.84 18.24
CA LYS A 60 -0.16 12.83 18.97
C LYS A 60 -0.43 11.39 18.50
N TYR A 61 -0.71 11.22 17.21
CA TYR A 61 -0.71 9.89 16.59
C TYR A 61 0.67 9.57 16.02
N GLU A 62 1.18 8.37 16.29
CA GLU A 62 2.32 7.84 15.54
C GLU A 62 1.89 7.60 14.09
N THR A 63 2.50 8.34 13.18
CA THR A 63 2.03 8.50 11.81
C THR A 63 3.07 7.96 10.84
N PHE A 64 2.76 6.84 10.18
CA PHE A 64 3.60 6.24 9.17
C PHE A 64 3.12 6.68 7.78
N LEU A 65 3.87 7.58 7.13
CA LEU A 65 3.55 8.06 5.79
C LEU A 65 4.25 7.20 4.74
N ILE A 66 3.47 6.39 4.04
CA ILE A 66 3.91 5.38 3.06
C ILE A 66 3.63 5.88 1.65
N GLY A 67 4.65 5.92 0.80
CA GLY A 67 4.53 6.33 -0.59
C GLY A 67 5.86 6.37 -1.32
N TYR A 68 5.90 6.92 -2.53
CA TYR A 68 7.16 7.00 -3.28
C TYR A 68 8.00 8.19 -2.83
N ARG A 69 9.32 8.01 -2.91
CA ARG A 69 10.28 9.08 -2.71
C ARG A 69 10.31 9.95 -3.97
N GLY A 70 10.42 11.26 -3.79
CA GLY A 70 10.59 12.19 -4.90
C GLY A 70 10.88 13.59 -4.39
N SER A 71 9.88 14.45 -4.48
CA SER A 71 9.94 15.85 -4.06
C SER A 71 10.05 15.96 -2.54
N LYS A 72 10.72 17.01 -2.06
CA LYS A 72 10.88 17.25 -0.62
C LYS A 72 9.50 17.52 0.01
N PRO A 73 9.08 16.79 1.06
CA PRO A 73 7.87 17.10 1.81
C PRO A 73 7.93 18.48 2.49
N SER A 74 6.79 18.99 2.95
CA SER A 74 6.74 20.31 3.58
C SER A 74 7.66 20.38 4.82
N PRO A 75 8.32 21.54 5.09
CA PRO A 75 9.21 21.67 6.25
C PRO A 75 8.52 21.36 7.58
N THR A 76 7.24 21.74 7.72
CA THR A 76 6.43 21.46 8.91
C THR A 76 6.25 19.96 9.13
N LEU A 77 6.05 19.18 8.06
CA LEU A 77 5.90 17.73 8.17
C LEU A 77 7.21 17.08 8.61
N LEU A 78 8.34 17.58 8.11
CA LEU A 78 9.68 17.07 8.42
C LEU A 78 10.13 17.38 9.85
N SER A 79 9.55 18.38 10.51
CA SER A 79 9.90 18.75 11.88
C SER A 79 9.06 18.07 12.96
N LEU A 80 7.97 17.36 12.58
CA LEU A 80 7.09 16.69 13.52
C LEU A 80 7.69 15.35 14.01
N PRO A 81 7.80 15.11 15.32
CA PRO A 81 8.50 13.94 15.87
C PRO A 81 7.73 12.62 15.68
N HIS A 82 6.42 12.68 15.47
CA HIS A 82 5.56 11.49 15.32
C HIS A 82 5.36 11.07 13.86
N ILE A 83 6.20 11.54 12.93
CA ILE A 83 6.09 11.22 11.51
C ILE A 83 7.24 10.36 11.04
N HIS A 84 6.89 9.19 10.49
CA HIS A 84 7.84 8.21 9.96
C HIS A 84 7.60 8.01 8.47
N PHE A 85 8.60 8.32 7.65
CA PHE A 85 8.50 8.13 6.20
C PHE A 85 8.89 6.70 5.81
N LEU A 86 7.95 5.97 5.22
CA LEU A 86 8.16 4.60 4.74
C LEU A 86 8.07 4.55 3.22
N TYR A 87 9.20 4.78 2.55
CA TYR A 87 9.21 4.84 1.09
C TYR A 87 9.03 3.46 0.44
N LEU A 88 8.14 3.38 -0.55
CA LEU A 88 7.96 2.23 -1.43
C LEU A 88 9.11 2.19 -2.45
N SER A 89 9.59 0.99 -2.79
CA SER A 89 10.52 0.84 -3.91
C SER A 89 9.78 1.01 -5.23
N GLU A 90 10.47 1.54 -6.22
CA GLU A 90 9.99 1.59 -7.60
C GLU A 90 10.35 0.29 -8.34
N PRO A 91 9.53 -0.14 -9.32
CA PRO A 91 9.88 -1.28 -10.15
C PRO A 91 11.20 -1.00 -10.89
N PRO A 92 12.04 -2.02 -11.15
CA PRO A 92 13.30 -1.84 -11.85
C PRO A 92 13.13 -1.11 -13.18
N LYS A 93 14.05 -0.18 -13.50
CA LYS A 93 13.97 0.65 -14.72
C LYS A 93 13.86 -0.17 -16.01
N ILE A 94 14.36 -1.40 -16.02
CA ILE A 94 14.22 -2.31 -17.17
C ILE A 94 12.76 -2.66 -17.48
N VAL A 95 11.88 -2.71 -16.47
CA VAL A 95 10.44 -2.98 -16.66
C VAL A 95 9.78 -1.90 -17.51
N ALA A 96 10.28 -0.66 -17.46
CA ALA A 96 9.78 0.43 -18.29
C ALA A 96 10.10 0.27 -19.79
N ARG A 97 11.05 -0.60 -20.13
CA ARG A 97 11.41 -0.91 -21.53
C ARG A 97 10.56 -2.04 -22.13
N LEU A 98 9.79 -2.76 -21.32
CA LEU A 98 8.94 -3.84 -21.78
C LEU A 98 7.64 -3.31 -22.43
N PRO A 99 7.05 -4.05 -23.38
CA PRO A 99 5.72 -3.75 -23.88
C PRO A 99 4.70 -3.65 -22.74
N PHE A 100 3.70 -2.77 -22.88
CA PHE A 100 2.71 -2.49 -21.83
C PHE A 100 2.06 -3.76 -21.24
N ILE A 101 1.74 -4.73 -22.10
CA ILE A 101 1.11 -6.01 -21.72
C ILE A 101 1.94 -6.81 -20.72
N LEU A 102 3.28 -6.72 -20.79
CA LEU A 102 4.20 -7.37 -19.86
C LEU A 102 4.57 -6.45 -18.69
N ALA A 103 4.79 -5.16 -18.98
CA ALA A 103 5.19 -4.19 -17.97
C ALA A 103 4.10 -3.98 -16.91
N ALA A 104 2.83 -3.90 -17.31
CA ALA A 104 1.73 -3.59 -16.40
C ALA A 104 1.52 -4.66 -15.31
N PRO A 105 1.42 -5.97 -15.62
CA PRO A 105 1.35 -7.01 -14.61
C PRO A 105 2.55 -7.01 -13.65
N ILE A 106 3.78 -6.85 -14.18
CA ILE A 106 4.99 -6.81 -13.36
C ILE A 106 4.94 -5.61 -12.40
N LYS A 107 4.54 -4.44 -12.87
CA LYS A 107 4.37 -3.23 -12.03
C LYS A 107 3.32 -3.45 -10.94
N ILE A 108 2.19 -4.09 -11.27
CA ILE A 108 1.12 -4.39 -10.31
C ILE A 108 1.61 -5.37 -9.24
N ILE A 109 2.27 -6.48 -9.63
CA ILE A 109 2.82 -7.46 -8.69
C ILE A 109 3.85 -6.80 -7.78
N HIS A 110 4.77 -6.03 -8.35
CA HIS A 110 5.76 -5.28 -7.59
C HIS A 110 5.09 -4.35 -6.57
N GLN A 111 4.08 -3.58 -7.00
CA GLN A 111 3.32 -2.69 -6.12
C GLN A 111 2.59 -3.44 -5.00
N ILE A 112 1.99 -4.60 -5.29
CA ILE A 112 1.38 -5.46 -4.26
C ILE A 112 2.42 -5.85 -3.21
N CYS A 113 3.57 -6.37 -3.65
CA CYS A 113 4.64 -6.80 -2.76
C CYS A 113 5.16 -5.66 -1.89
N THR A 114 5.37 -4.47 -2.46
CA THR A 114 5.92 -3.33 -1.69
C THR A 114 4.91 -2.75 -0.71
N ILE A 115 3.62 -2.69 -1.06
CA ILE A 115 2.56 -2.26 -0.14
C ILE A 115 2.42 -3.25 1.01
N LEU A 116 2.38 -4.55 0.72
CA LEU A 116 2.29 -5.58 1.76
C LEU A 116 3.53 -5.58 2.66
N ALA A 117 4.73 -5.46 2.09
CA ALA A 117 5.95 -5.34 2.88
C ALA A 117 5.94 -4.08 3.77
N ALA A 118 5.45 -2.95 3.26
CA ALA A 118 5.31 -1.74 4.05
C ALA A 118 4.35 -1.95 5.23
N LEU A 119 3.11 -2.35 4.95
CA LEU A 119 2.04 -2.43 5.96
C LEU A 119 2.17 -3.61 6.93
N MET A 120 2.67 -4.76 6.46
CA MET A 120 2.74 -5.98 7.28
C MET A 120 4.08 -6.11 8.00
N VAL A 121 5.18 -5.62 7.43
CA VAL A 121 6.54 -5.91 7.94
C VAL A 121 7.26 -4.67 8.45
N ARG A 122 7.17 -3.54 7.74
CA ARG A 122 7.97 -2.35 8.06
C ARG A 122 7.30 -1.42 9.06
N VAL A 123 5.97 -1.42 9.14
CA VAL A 123 5.27 -0.78 10.26
C VAL A 123 5.47 -1.68 11.49
N PRO A 124 6.07 -1.19 12.60
CA PRO A 124 6.51 -2.04 13.72
C PRO A 124 5.38 -2.81 14.41
N HIS A 125 4.21 -2.19 14.52
CA HIS A 125 3.02 -2.78 15.11
C HIS A 125 1.80 -2.52 14.22
N PRO A 126 0.77 -3.37 14.24
CA PRO A 126 -0.46 -3.10 13.53
C PRO A 126 -1.01 -1.71 13.92
N PRO A 127 -1.22 -0.80 12.95
CA PRO A 127 -1.70 0.51 13.29
C PRO A 127 -3.19 0.48 13.64
N GLU A 128 -3.68 1.39 14.48
CA GLU A 128 -5.13 1.51 14.73
C GLU A 128 -5.88 1.82 13.44
N PHE A 129 -5.32 2.71 12.61
CA PHE A 129 -5.91 3.14 11.35
C PHE A 129 -4.98 2.89 10.15
N ILE A 130 -5.55 2.47 9.03
CA ILE A 130 -4.91 2.50 7.72
C ILE A 130 -5.69 3.47 6.86
N MET A 131 -5.09 4.59 6.49
CA MET A 131 -5.68 5.59 5.62
C MET A 131 -5.11 5.48 4.22
N VAL A 132 -5.94 5.56 3.18
CA VAL A 132 -5.49 5.49 1.78
C VAL A 132 -6.09 6.61 0.94
N GLN A 133 -5.29 7.15 0.02
CA GLN A 133 -5.78 8.03 -1.04
C GLN A 133 -6.38 7.23 -2.20
N ASN A 134 -7.61 7.56 -2.62
CA ASN A 134 -8.20 6.98 -3.83
C ASN A 134 -8.49 8.06 -4.88
N PRO A 135 -8.09 7.90 -6.15
CA PRO A 135 -7.39 6.75 -6.78
C PRO A 135 -5.86 6.67 -6.48
N PRO A 136 -5.17 5.55 -6.83
CA PRO A 136 -5.65 4.38 -7.57
C PRO A 136 -6.33 3.33 -6.69
N SER A 137 -7.45 2.80 -7.18
CA SER A 137 -8.29 1.84 -6.44
C SER A 137 -7.79 0.40 -6.54
N ILE A 138 -7.16 0.06 -7.66
CA ILE A 138 -6.65 -1.28 -7.98
C ILE A 138 -5.11 -1.21 -7.97
N PRO A 139 -4.41 -2.09 -7.23
CA PRO A 139 -4.89 -3.12 -6.31
C PRO A 139 -5.15 -2.58 -4.87
N THR A 140 -4.94 -1.30 -4.64
CA THR A 140 -4.78 -0.67 -3.32
C THR A 140 -5.92 -0.95 -2.34
N LEU A 141 -7.18 -0.73 -2.75
CA LEU A 141 -8.32 -0.88 -1.84
C LEU A 141 -8.45 -2.32 -1.34
N ALA A 142 -8.25 -3.30 -2.23
CA ALA A 142 -8.26 -4.71 -1.86
C ALA A 142 -7.14 -5.05 -0.86
N LEU A 143 -5.94 -4.49 -1.05
CA LEU A 143 -4.81 -4.71 -0.15
C LEU A 143 -5.04 -4.10 1.23
N VAL A 144 -5.45 -2.83 1.31
CA VAL A 144 -5.67 -2.18 2.62
C VAL A 144 -6.85 -2.80 3.35
N TRP A 145 -7.89 -3.22 2.64
CA TRP A 145 -9.01 -3.98 3.23
C TRP A 145 -8.54 -5.32 3.79
N LEU A 146 -7.75 -6.08 3.02
CA LEU A 146 -7.20 -7.36 3.45
C LEU A 146 -6.31 -7.19 4.68
N VAL A 147 -5.36 -6.25 4.63
CA VAL A 147 -4.47 -5.96 5.76
C VAL A 147 -5.28 -5.53 6.97
N GLY A 148 -6.25 -4.62 6.82
CA GLY A 148 -7.12 -4.19 7.93
C GLY A 148 -7.86 -5.36 8.58
N ARG A 149 -8.39 -6.30 7.78
CA ARG A 149 -9.05 -7.52 8.29
C ARG A 149 -8.10 -8.48 9.01
N LEU A 150 -6.89 -8.65 8.48
CA LEU A 150 -5.87 -9.54 9.06
C LEU A 150 -5.30 -8.95 10.36
N LYS A 151 -5.00 -7.65 10.36
CA LYS A 151 -4.31 -6.94 11.43
C LYS A 151 -5.23 -6.28 12.46
N GLY A 152 -6.54 -6.23 12.21
CA GLY A 152 -7.52 -5.58 13.08
C GLY A 152 -7.57 -4.05 12.95
N SER A 153 -6.82 -3.48 12.02
CA SER A 153 -6.80 -2.03 11.74
C SER A 153 -8.10 -1.57 11.09
N LYS A 154 -8.57 -0.38 11.48
CA LYS A 154 -9.70 0.30 10.84
C LYS A 154 -9.22 0.97 9.55
N VAL A 155 -9.94 0.79 8.45
CA VAL A 155 -9.56 1.38 7.15
C VAL A 155 -10.32 2.69 6.95
N ILE A 156 -9.60 3.73 6.54
CA ILE A 156 -10.13 5.05 6.17
C ILE A 156 -9.79 5.29 4.70
N ILE A 157 -10.79 5.59 3.88
CA ILE A 157 -10.58 5.83 2.45
C ILE A 157 -10.87 7.28 2.15
N ASP A 158 -9.84 7.98 1.66
CA ASP A 158 -9.95 9.36 1.23
C ASP A 158 -10.35 9.42 -0.24
N TRP A 159 -11.67 9.40 -0.49
CA TRP A 159 -12.25 9.42 -1.82
C TRP A 159 -12.03 10.79 -2.50
N HIS A 160 -11.46 10.74 -3.71
CA HIS A 160 -11.35 11.92 -4.58
C HIS A 160 -12.11 11.74 -5.89
N ASN A 161 -12.03 10.54 -6.44
CA ASN A 161 -12.70 10.14 -7.68
C ASN A 161 -12.97 8.63 -7.63
N LEU A 162 -13.90 8.18 -8.47
CA LEU A 162 -14.14 6.75 -8.72
C LEU A 162 -13.27 6.33 -9.90
N GLY A 163 -12.37 5.36 -9.68
CA GLY A 163 -11.44 4.90 -10.69
C GLY A 163 -12.17 4.25 -11.87
N TYR A 164 -13.23 3.51 -11.60
CA TYR A 164 -14.09 2.93 -12.64
C TYR A 164 -14.74 4.00 -13.53
N SER A 165 -15.14 5.14 -12.98
CA SER A 165 -15.75 6.23 -13.76
C SER A 165 -14.72 6.87 -14.70
N ILE A 166 -13.49 7.10 -14.22
CA ILE A 166 -12.40 7.59 -15.08
C ILE A 166 -12.05 6.58 -16.17
N LEU A 167 -12.07 5.28 -15.84
CA LEU A 167 -11.82 4.22 -16.81
C LEU A 167 -12.93 4.12 -17.86
N ALA A 168 -14.19 4.34 -17.45
CA ALA A 168 -15.35 4.36 -18.33
C ALA A 168 -15.25 5.46 -19.40
N LEU A 169 -14.70 6.62 -19.07
CA LEU A 169 -14.45 7.69 -20.04
C LEU A 169 -13.48 7.28 -21.15
N LYS A 170 -12.58 6.33 -20.89
CA LYS A 170 -11.57 5.86 -21.85
C LYS A 170 -11.99 4.63 -22.65
N LEU A 171 -12.66 3.68 -21.98
CA LEU A 171 -12.97 2.36 -22.56
C LEU A 171 -14.46 2.15 -22.87
N GLY A 172 -15.32 3.08 -22.43
CA GLY A 172 -16.78 2.93 -22.46
C GLY A 172 -17.33 2.24 -21.19
N PRO A 173 -18.56 2.56 -20.78
CA PRO A 173 -19.15 2.05 -19.52
C PRO A 173 -19.37 0.52 -19.50
N ASP A 174 -19.61 -0.08 -20.65
CA ASP A 174 -19.90 -1.53 -20.78
C ASP A 174 -18.64 -2.41 -20.85
N HIS A 175 -17.45 -1.79 -20.90
CA HIS A 175 -16.19 -2.52 -21.00
C HIS A 175 -15.95 -3.43 -19.78
N LEU A 176 -15.46 -4.65 -20.00
CA LEU A 176 -15.23 -5.64 -18.94
C LEU A 176 -14.38 -5.08 -17.78
N PHE A 177 -13.26 -4.42 -18.08
CA PHE A 177 -12.40 -3.79 -17.07
C PHE A 177 -13.12 -2.71 -16.24
N VAL A 178 -14.05 -1.95 -16.82
CA VAL A 178 -14.84 -0.95 -16.09
C VAL A 178 -15.79 -1.63 -15.11
N ARG A 179 -16.47 -2.69 -15.56
CA ARG A 179 -17.37 -3.49 -14.70
C ARG A 179 -16.60 -4.15 -13.55
N LEU A 180 -15.41 -4.67 -13.81
CA LEU A 180 -14.54 -5.26 -12.79
C LEU A 180 -14.04 -4.20 -11.81
N ALA A 181 -13.55 -3.05 -12.29
CA ALA A 181 -13.12 -1.94 -11.44
C ALA A 181 -14.25 -1.44 -10.54
N LYS A 182 -15.47 -1.30 -11.09
CA LYS A 182 -16.66 -0.91 -10.34
C LYS A 182 -17.00 -1.91 -9.23
N LYS A 183 -16.96 -3.22 -9.53
CA LYS A 183 -17.18 -4.27 -8.53
C LYS A 183 -16.12 -4.24 -7.43
N LEU A 184 -14.85 -4.06 -7.79
CA LEU A 184 -13.74 -3.99 -6.84
C LEU A 184 -13.93 -2.78 -5.90
N GLU A 185 -14.14 -1.58 -6.45
CA GLU A 185 -14.40 -0.37 -5.66
C GLU A 185 -15.64 -0.52 -4.77
N ALA A 186 -16.74 -1.08 -5.28
CA ALA A 186 -17.96 -1.28 -4.49
C ALA A 186 -17.81 -2.32 -3.36
N THR A 187 -16.86 -3.26 -3.50
CA THR A 187 -16.62 -4.33 -2.52
C THR A 187 -15.63 -3.91 -1.45
N PHE A 188 -14.48 -3.35 -1.86
CA PHE A 188 -13.39 -3.00 -0.95
C PHE A 188 -13.40 -1.54 -0.52
N GLY A 189 -14.26 -0.72 -1.11
CA GLY A 189 -14.44 0.70 -0.79
C GLY A 189 -15.40 1.00 0.37
N ARG A 190 -15.71 -0.01 1.19
CA ARG A 190 -16.68 0.09 2.29
C ARG A 190 -15.99 0.20 3.64
#